data_AF-X1N7G1-F1
#
_entry.id   AF-X1N7G1-F1
#
_cell.length_a   1.000
_cell.length_b   1.000
_cell.length_c   1.000
_cell.angle_alpha   90.00
_cell.angle_beta   90.00
_cell.angle_gamma   90.00
#
_symmetry.space_group_name_H-M   'P 1'
#
loop_
_entity.id
_entity.type
_entity.pdbx_description
1 polymer ?
#
loop_
_entity_poly.entity_id
_entity_poly.type
_entity_poly.pdbx_seq_one_letter_code
_entity_poly.pdbx_strand_id
1 'polypeptide(L)'
;IMTGAPIPGGADCVVRFEDTDETERQGNSSEIGILTEAEPGLEIRRASEDIAAGSIVLSKGTAIRPAEVGVLASLGRTKVKVIRRPVVAILATGDEVVDIAQPLPEGKIYNSNSYSVAALVLRYGGIPKILGIASDIEDSLVARLHLGLDADMLITSGGVSFGDYDIVRDVLAKEGEIVFWRVRQKPGRPLAFGMIKALGKAGGVGNIPLFGLAGNPVSAMINFELFARPAMLKMMGKKSLTKPTVEAVMEDAIENTDGRRIFARAVVEKRG
;
A
#
# COMPACT_ATOMS: atom_id res chain seq x y z
N ILE A 1 -40.20 -7.52 -24.45
CA ILE A 1 -38.79 -8.02 -24.45
C ILE A 1 -38.22 -7.81 -23.04
N MET A 2 -37.33 -8.68 -22.55
CA MET A 2 -36.72 -8.51 -21.22
C MET A 2 -35.49 -7.59 -21.28
N THR A 3 -35.18 -6.89 -20.20
CA THR A 3 -33.99 -6.02 -20.10
C THR A 3 -32.70 -6.78 -20.43
N GLY A 4 -31.88 -6.20 -21.31
CA GLY A 4 -30.61 -6.77 -21.76
C GLY A 4 -30.69 -7.73 -22.95
N ALA A 5 -31.90 -8.06 -23.42
CA ALA A 5 -32.05 -8.84 -24.64
C ALA A 5 -31.81 -7.99 -25.92
N PRO A 6 -31.31 -8.60 -27.02
CA PRO A 6 -31.11 -7.90 -28.28
C PRO A 6 -32.42 -7.35 -28.88
N ILE A 7 -32.38 -6.14 -29.42
CA ILE A 7 -33.52 -5.54 -30.12
C ILE A 7 -33.80 -6.31 -31.42
N PRO A 8 -35.05 -6.75 -31.68
CA PRO A 8 -35.43 -7.43 -32.92
C PRO A 8 -35.21 -6.53 -34.16
N GLY A 9 -34.95 -7.16 -35.31
CA GLY A 9 -34.80 -6.43 -36.57
C GLY A 9 -36.05 -5.62 -36.91
N GLY A 10 -35.88 -4.32 -37.14
CA GLY A 10 -36.96 -3.39 -37.50
C GLY A 10 -37.61 -2.66 -36.32
N ALA A 11 -37.33 -3.04 -35.08
CA ALA A 11 -37.78 -2.28 -33.90
C ALA A 11 -36.85 -1.09 -33.64
N ASP A 12 -37.42 0.08 -33.31
CA ASP A 12 -36.70 1.32 -33.07
C ASP A 12 -36.95 1.94 -31.68
N CYS A 13 -37.85 1.37 -30.88
CA CYS A 13 -38.09 1.74 -29.48
C CYS A 13 -38.51 0.52 -28.63
N VAL A 14 -38.44 0.65 -27.31
CA VAL A 14 -38.98 -0.32 -26.35
C VAL A 14 -39.90 0.42 -25.38
N VAL A 15 -41.12 -0.10 -25.21
CA VAL A 15 -42.06 0.38 -24.20
C VAL A 15 -42.00 -0.57 -23.00
N ARG A 16 -41.91 -0.01 -21.79
CA ARG A 16 -41.88 -0.79 -20.55
C ARG A 16 -43.26 -1.42 -20.32
N PHE A 17 -43.33 -2.60 -19.72
CA PHE A 17 -44.61 -3.31 -19.58
C PHE A 17 -45.62 -2.53 -18.71
N GLU A 18 -45.13 -1.71 -17.79
CA GLU A 18 -45.91 -0.80 -16.95
C GLU A 18 -46.64 0.28 -17.76
N ASP A 19 -46.14 0.62 -18.95
CA ASP A 19 -46.71 1.60 -19.87
C ASP A 19 -47.57 0.91 -20.98
N THR A 20 -48.02 -0.33 -20.70
CA THR A 20 -48.90 -1.13 -21.56
C THR A 20 -50.12 -1.61 -20.78
N ASP A 21 -51.12 -2.13 -21.49
CA ASP A 21 -52.31 -2.75 -20.87
C ASP A 21 -52.06 -4.17 -20.33
N GLU A 22 -50.81 -4.65 -20.30
CA GLU A 22 -50.45 -6.01 -19.88
C GLU A 22 -50.88 -6.31 -18.44
N THR A 23 -50.75 -5.33 -17.53
CA THR A 23 -51.09 -5.52 -16.09
C THR A 23 -52.59 -5.56 -15.80
N GLU A 24 -53.42 -5.02 -16.69
CA GLU A 24 -54.88 -4.90 -16.52
C GLU A 24 -55.64 -6.04 -17.21
N ARG A 25 -54.96 -6.84 -18.04
CA ARG A 25 -55.59 -7.88 -18.85
C ARG A 25 -55.92 -9.16 -18.10
N GLN A 26 -57.03 -9.77 -18.49
CA GLN A 26 -57.41 -11.13 -18.10
C GLN A 26 -57.42 -12.05 -19.34
N GLY A 27 -56.60 -13.11 -19.31
CA GLY A 27 -56.50 -14.10 -20.39
C GLY A 27 -55.31 -13.88 -21.34
N ASN A 28 -55.12 -14.81 -22.29
CA ASN A 28 -54.05 -14.74 -23.30
C ASN A 28 -54.57 -14.06 -24.58
N SER A 29 -54.05 -12.89 -24.91
CA SER A 29 -54.27 -12.20 -26.20
C SER A 29 -52.98 -12.22 -27.03
N SER A 30 -53.11 -12.20 -28.36
CA SER A 30 -51.98 -12.10 -29.30
C SER A 30 -51.56 -10.66 -29.61
N GLU A 31 -52.33 -9.67 -29.16
CA GLU A 31 -52.06 -8.25 -29.38
C GLU A 31 -51.64 -7.59 -28.06
N ILE A 32 -51.16 -6.34 -28.03
CA ILE A 32 -50.87 -5.58 -26.80
C ILE A 32 -51.23 -4.10 -27.00
N GLY A 33 -51.82 -3.47 -25.99
CA GLY A 33 -52.17 -2.05 -26.00
C GLY A 33 -51.03 -1.22 -25.44
N ILE A 34 -50.54 -0.26 -26.22
CA ILE A 34 -49.51 0.69 -25.79
C ILE A 34 -50.22 1.94 -25.27
N LEU A 35 -49.95 2.33 -24.01
CA LEU A 35 -50.67 3.40 -23.32
C LEU A 35 -49.92 4.74 -23.31
N THR A 36 -48.74 4.78 -23.92
CA THR A 36 -47.88 5.97 -24.01
C THR A 36 -47.42 6.19 -25.45
N GLU A 37 -47.06 7.44 -25.76
CA GLU A 37 -46.28 7.74 -26.96
C GLU A 37 -44.84 7.20 -26.79
N ALA A 38 -44.25 6.67 -27.86
CA ALA A 38 -42.91 6.08 -27.85
C ALA A 38 -42.06 6.69 -28.98
N GLU A 39 -41.01 7.40 -28.58
CA GLU A 39 -40.07 8.05 -29.50
C GLU A 39 -38.98 7.08 -29.98
N PRO A 40 -38.44 7.27 -31.19
CA PRO A 40 -37.31 6.48 -31.67
C PRO A 40 -36.11 6.52 -30.71
N GLY A 41 -35.62 5.34 -30.34
CA GLY A 41 -34.50 5.13 -29.42
C GLY A 41 -34.89 5.01 -27.95
N LEU A 42 -36.17 5.17 -27.61
CA LEU A 42 -36.64 5.02 -26.23
C LEU A 42 -36.28 3.63 -25.67
N GLU A 43 -35.65 3.62 -24.49
CA GLU A 43 -35.21 2.40 -23.77
C GLU A 43 -34.30 1.46 -24.58
N ILE A 44 -33.67 1.95 -25.66
CA ILE A 44 -32.68 1.20 -26.44
C ILE A 44 -31.27 1.60 -26.04
N ARG A 45 -30.54 0.62 -25.50
CA ARG A 45 -29.10 0.72 -25.26
C ARG A 45 -28.34 0.38 -26.55
N ARG A 46 -27.63 1.34 -27.12
CA ARG A 46 -26.91 1.17 -28.39
C ARG A 46 -25.60 0.39 -28.19
N ALA A 47 -25.21 -0.35 -29.22
CA ALA A 47 -23.91 -1.02 -29.22
C ALA A 47 -22.78 0.00 -28.99
N SER A 48 -21.83 -0.34 -28.11
CA SER A 48 -20.70 0.51 -27.74
C SER A 48 -21.03 1.82 -27.02
N GLU A 49 -22.26 2.02 -26.51
CA GLU A 49 -22.62 3.24 -25.79
C GLU A 49 -21.81 3.45 -24.50
N ASP A 50 -21.50 2.37 -23.78
CA ASP A 50 -20.72 2.41 -22.54
C ASP A 50 -19.22 2.38 -22.83
N ILE A 51 -18.79 1.37 -23.60
CA ILE A 51 -17.38 1.09 -23.89
C ILE A 51 -17.27 0.66 -25.35
N ALA A 52 -16.61 1.51 -26.15
CA ALA A 52 -16.30 1.20 -27.53
C ALA A 52 -15.11 0.24 -27.64
N ALA A 53 -15.15 -0.64 -28.65
CA ALA A 53 -14.02 -1.49 -29.00
C ALA A 53 -12.77 -0.64 -29.29
N GLY A 54 -11.62 -1.06 -28.75
CA GLY A 54 -10.34 -0.35 -28.89
C GLY A 54 -10.11 0.79 -27.90
N SER A 55 -11.10 1.16 -27.07
CA SER A 55 -10.92 2.18 -26.03
C SER A 55 -10.02 1.69 -24.88
N ILE A 56 -9.30 2.64 -24.25
CA ILE A 56 -8.55 2.37 -23.02
C ILE A 56 -9.51 2.46 -21.85
N VAL A 57 -9.85 1.30 -21.28
CA VAL A 57 -10.78 1.23 -20.14
C VAL A 57 -10.07 1.45 -18.81
N LEU A 58 -8.85 0.94 -18.65
CA LEU A 58 -8.02 1.13 -17.46
C LEU A 58 -6.59 1.48 -17.86
N SER A 59 -6.07 2.58 -17.29
CA SER A 59 -4.69 3.01 -17.52
C SER A 59 -3.70 2.31 -16.59
N LYS A 60 -2.43 2.21 -17.00
CA LYS A 60 -1.34 1.74 -16.13
C LYS A 60 -1.28 2.56 -14.83
N GLY A 61 -1.16 1.89 -13.69
CA GLY A 61 -1.12 2.51 -12.37
C GLY A 61 -2.50 2.69 -11.71
N THR A 62 -3.58 2.34 -12.41
CA THR A 62 -4.92 2.28 -11.80
C THR A 62 -4.96 1.18 -10.74
N ALA A 63 -5.44 1.53 -9.55
CA ALA A 63 -5.65 0.54 -8.50
C ALA A 63 -6.87 -0.31 -8.83
N ILE A 64 -6.74 -1.63 -8.74
CA ILE A 64 -7.85 -2.55 -8.97
C ILE A 64 -8.67 -2.64 -7.68
N ARG A 65 -9.84 -2.00 -7.66
CA ARG A 65 -10.86 -2.09 -6.60
C ARG A 65 -12.05 -2.91 -7.14
N PRO A 66 -13.12 -3.14 -6.35
CA PRO A 66 -14.26 -3.93 -6.81
C PRO A 66 -14.86 -3.48 -8.15
N ALA A 67 -14.94 -2.16 -8.40
CA ALA A 67 -15.44 -1.61 -9.66
C ALA A 67 -14.56 -2.00 -10.86
N GLU A 68 -13.25 -1.84 -10.74
CA GLU A 68 -12.32 -2.22 -11.81
C GLU A 68 -12.34 -3.74 -12.06
N VAL A 69 -12.55 -4.57 -11.03
CA VAL A 69 -12.77 -6.01 -11.20
C VAL A 69 -14.02 -6.29 -12.02
N GLY A 70 -15.14 -5.62 -11.72
CA GLY A 70 -16.38 -5.77 -12.47
C GLY A 70 -16.25 -5.40 -13.94
N VAL A 71 -15.55 -4.29 -14.22
CA VAL A 71 -15.27 -3.85 -15.59
C VAL A 71 -14.35 -4.84 -16.32
N LEU A 72 -13.33 -5.37 -15.67
CA LEU A 72 -12.47 -6.40 -16.27
C LEU A 72 -13.27 -7.68 -16.59
N ALA A 73 -14.16 -8.07 -15.69
CA ALA A 73 -15.02 -9.25 -15.87
C ALA A 73 -16.03 -9.07 -17.01
N SER A 74 -16.67 -7.90 -17.13
CA SER A 74 -17.60 -7.61 -18.23
C SER A 74 -16.92 -7.63 -19.61
N LEU A 75 -15.62 -7.35 -19.64
CA LEU A 75 -14.77 -7.43 -20.83
C LEU A 75 -14.14 -8.82 -21.06
N GLY A 76 -14.55 -9.85 -20.29
CA GLY A 76 -14.03 -11.21 -20.41
C GLY A 76 -12.55 -11.36 -20.03
N ARG A 77 -11.99 -10.45 -19.24
CA ARG A 77 -10.57 -10.47 -18.84
C ARG A 77 -10.37 -11.32 -17.58
N THR A 78 -9.94 -12.56 -17.77
CA THR A 78 -9.65 -13.50 -16.67
C THR A 78 -8.32 -13.26 -15.96
N LYS A 79 -7.37 -12.59 -16.63
CA LYS A 79 -6.04 -12.25 -16.09
C LYS A 79 -5.62 -10.86 -16.55
N VAL A 80 -4.94 -10.13 -15.68
CA VAL A 80 -4.38 -8.82 -15.99
C VAL A 80 -2.94 -8.71 -15.46
N LYS A 81 -2.11 -7.95 -16.18
CA LYS A 81 -0.75 -7.64 -15.74
C LYS A 81 -0.81 -6.56 -14.66
N VAL A 82 -0.23 -6.85 -13.50
CA VAL A 82 -0.15 -5.93 -12.35
C VAL A 82 1.29 -5.75 -11.89
N ILE A 83 1.54 -4.67 -11.16
CA ILE A 83 2.80 -4.51 -10.44
C ILE A 83 2.75 -5.45 -9.24
N ARG A 84 3.75 -6.34 -9.13
CA ARG A 84 3.84 -7.27 -7.99
C ARG A 84 4.04 -6.49 -6.68
N ARG A 85 3.65 -7.11 -5.57
CA ARG A 85 3.90 -6.58 -4.23
C ARG A 85 5.41 -6.60 -3.93
N PRO A 86 5.98 -5.55 -3.32
CA PRO A 86 7.38 -5.54 -2.91
C PRO A 86 7.58 -6.44 -1.69
N VAL A 87 8.68 -7.18 -1.67
CA VAL A 87 9.16 -7.92 -0.51
C VAL A 87 10.05 -7.00 0.33
N VAL A 88 9.76 -6.89 1.62
CA VAL A 88 10.47 -6.03 2.56
C VAL A 88 11.12 -6.91 3.63
N ALA A 89 12.45 -7.01 3.59
CA ALA A 89 13.21 -7.74 4.59
C ALA A 89 13.41 -6.86 5.85
N ILE A 90 13.17 -7.44 7.02
CA ILE A 90 13.15 -6.74 8.31
C ILE A 90 14.09 -7.43 9.28
N LEU A 91 15.07 -6.70 9.78
CA LEU A 91 16.09 -7.18 10.72
C LEU A 91 16.06 -6.33 11.99
N ALA A 92 15.89 -6.97 13.15
CA ALA A 92 16.15 -6.31 14.41
C ALA A 92 17.64 -6.37 14.74
N THR A 93 18.14 -5.37 15.46
CA THR A 93 19.50 -5.36 16.01
C THR A 93 19.45 -4.92 17.46
N GLY A 94 20.42 -5.38 18.25
CA GLY A 94 20.54 -5.03 19.66
C GLY A 94 20.76 -6.26 20.50
N ASP A 95 21.85 -6.29 21.26
CA ASP A 95 22.12 -7.38 22.19
C ASP A 95 21.05 -7.44 23.29
N GLU A 96 20.38 -6.32 23.62
CA GLU A 96 19.26 -6.27 24.56
C GLU A 96 17.99 -6.96 24.05
N VAL A 97 17.89 -7.27 22.75
CA VAL A 97 16.66 -7.73 22.11
C VAL A 97 16.58 -9.26 22.08
N VAL A 98 15.45 -9.82 22.52
CA VAL A 98 15.15 -11.26 22.43
C VAL A 98 13.89 -11.53 21.61
N ASP A 99 13.78 -12.74 21.08
CA ASP A 99 12.59 -13.17 20.34
C ASP A 99 11.39 -13.34 21.27
N ILE A 100 10.18 -13.08 20.76
CA ILE A 100 8.93 -13.15 21.53
C ILE A 100 8.58 -14.56 22.04
N ALA A 101 9.16 -15.61 21.43
CA ALA A 101 8.96 -16.99 21.86
C ALA A 101 9.90 -17.42 23.00
N GLN A 102 10.88 -16.59 23.37
CA GLN A 102 11.86 -16.91 24.40
C GLN A 102 11.42 -16.37 25.78
N PRO A 103 11.84 -17.01 26.89
CA PRO A 103 11.75 -16.41 28.22
C PRO A 103 12.49 -15.07 28.23
N LEU A 104 11.97 -14.05 28.91
CA LEU A 104 12.60 -12.73 28.99
C LEU A 104 13.70 -12.72 30.06
N PRO A 105 15.00 -12.69 29.69
CA PRO A 105 16.07 -12.59 30.67
C PRO A 105 16.09 -11.19 31.31
N GLU A 106 16.69 -11.08 32.49
CA GLU A 106 16.88 -9.79 33.16
C GLU A 106 17.66 -8.82 32.26
N GLY A 107 17.18 -7.57 32.18
CA GLY A 107 17.81 -6.52 31.37
C GLY A 107 17.57 -6.63 29.85
N LYS A 108 16.79 -7.61 29.38
CA LYS A 108 16.41 -7.74 27.97
C LYS A 108 15.02 -7.19 27.70
N ILE A 109 14.73 -6.96 26.42
CA ILE A 109 13.42 -6.55 25.90
C ILE A 109 13.00 -7.42 24.74
N TYR A 110 11.69 -7.60 24.57
CA TYR A 110 11.17 -8.32 23.42
C TYR A 110 11.28 -7.51 22.12
N ASN A 111 11.54 -8.19 21.01
CA ASN A 111 11.54 -7.61 19.69
C ASN A 111 10.13 -7.15 19.26
N SER A 112 9.70 -5.96 19.65
CA SER A 112 8.41 -5.39 19.23
C SER A 112 8.45 -4.74 17.84
N ASN A 113 9.62 -4.24 17.44
CA ASN A 113 9.77 -3.40 16.24
C ASN A 113 9.62 -4.22 14.97
N SER A 114 10.24 -5.39 14.87
CA SER A 114 10.11 -6.25 13.68
C SER A 114 8.66 -6.57 13.37
N TYR A 115 7.85 -6.88 14.40
CA TYR A 115 6.44 -7.21 14.25
C TYR A 115 5.58 -5.99 13.92
N SER A 116 5.84 -4.84 14.55
CA SER A 116 5.14 -3.59 14.25
C SER A 116 5.40 -3.13 12.81
N VAL A 117 6.66 -3.20 12.36
CA VAL A 117 7.05 -2.89 10.98
C VAL A 117 6.45 -3.92 10.01
N ALA A 118 6.50 -5.21 10.32
CA ALA A 118 5.90 -6.24 9.48
C ALA A 118 4.38 -6.03 9.29
N ALA A 119 3.68 -5.68 10.36
CA ALA A 119 2.25 -5.34 10.30
C ALA A 119 2.00 -4.10 9.43
N LEU A 120 2.85 -3.06 9.53
CA LEU A 120 2.76 -1.88 8.67
C LEU A 120 3.04 -2.22 7.19
N VAL A 121 4.03 -3.07 6.90
CA VAL A 121 4.32 -3.56 5.55
C VAL A 121 3.09 -4.27 4.96
N LEU A 122 2.46 -5.18 5.72
CA LEU A 122 1.22 -5.86 5.31
C LEU A 122 0.08 -4.87 5.07
N ARG A 123 -0.13 -3.94 6.01
CA ARG A 123 -1.19 -2.92 5.94
C ARG A 123 -1.15 -2.11 4.66
N TYR A 124 0.05 -1.78 4.17
CA TYR A 124 0.25 -0.98 2.95
C TYR A 124 0.52 -1.82 1.70
N GLY A 125 0.35 -3.15 1.78
CA GLY A 125 0.35 -4.04 0.62
C GLY A 125 1.72 -4.62 0.24
N GLY A 126 2.76 -4.45 1.05
CA GLY A 126 4.04 -5.17 0.91
C GLY A 126 3.98 -6.58 1.49
N ILE A 127 5.05 -7.35 1.31
CA ILE A 127 5.23 -8.71 1.86
C ILE A 127 6.41 -8.65 2.84
N PRO A 128 6.20 -8.81 4.16
CA PRO A 128 7.30 -8.79 5.13
C PRO A 128 8.09 -10.10 5.10
N LYS A 129 9.42 -10.00 5.23
CA LYS A 129 10.35 -11.11 5.41
C LYS A 129 11.18 -10.84 6.67
N ILE A 130 10.85 -11.48 7.79
CA ILE A 130 11.57 -11.29 9.06
C ILE A 130 12.87 -12.10 9.03
N LEU A 131 14.00 -11.42 9.22
CA LEU A 131 15.35 -12.01 9.18
C LEU A 131 15.87 -12.44 10.56
N GLY A 132 15.13 -12.10 11.62
CA GLY A 132 15.47 -12.36 13.01
C GLY A 132 16.12 -11.16 13.68
N ILE A 133 17.03 -11.44 14.61
CA ILE A 133 17.77 -10.47 15.41
C ILE A 133 19.26 -10.67 15.12
N ALA A 134 19.99 -9.60 14.80
CA ALA A 134 21.44 -9.57 14.76
C ALA A 134 21.98 -9.02 16.09
N SER A 135 23.10 -9.57 16.55
CA SER A 135 23.86 -9.01 17.67
C SER A 135 24.58 -7.74 17.25
N ASP A 136 25.04 -6.95 18.23
CA ASP A 136 25.74 -5.67 18.00
C ASP A 136 27.22 -5.88 17.61
N ILE A 137 27.44 -6.74 16.61
CA ILE A 137 28.73 -6.94 15.95
C ILE A 137 28.55 -6.94 14.44
N GLU A 138 29.52 -6.39 13.72
CA GLU A 138 29.45 -6.18 12.27
C GLU A 138 29.18 -7.48 11.49
N ASP A 139 29.94 -8.54 11.77
CA ASP A 139 29.82 -9.83 11.07
C ASP A 139 28.40 -10.44 11.19
N SER A 140 27.78 -10.31 12.37
CA SER A 140 26.42 -10.80 12.62
C SER A 140 25.40 -9.99 11.83
N LEU A 141 25.56 -8.67 11.80
CA LEU A 141 24.69 -7.79 11.03
C LEU A 141 24.80 -8.06 9.53
N VAL A 142 26.02 -8.14 8.99
CA VAL A 142 26.29 -8.42 7.57
C VAL A 142 25.72 -9.79 7.18
N ALA A 143 26.01 -10.83 7.95
CA ALA A 143 25.52 -12.18 7.67
C ALA A 143 23.98 -12.23 7.63
N ARG A 144 23.30 -11.55 8.56
CA ARG A 144 21.84 -11.47 8.59
C ARG A 144 21.26 -10.61 7.47
N LEU A 145 21.88 -9.48 7.14
CA LEU A 145 21.47 -8.63 6.03
C LEU A 145 21.56 -9.37 4.69
N HIS A 146 22.60 -10.18 4.50
CA HIS A 146 22.77 -10.99 3.29
C HIS A 146 21.61 -11.96 3.04
N LEU A 147 20.92 -12.44 4.08
CA LEU A 147 19.72 -13.27 3.94
C LEU A 147 18.53 -12.52 3.31
N GLY A 148 18.57 -11.19 3.27
CA GLY A 148 17.52 -10.33 2.72
C GLY A 148 17.86 -9.62 1.42
N LEU A 149 19.00 -9.91 0.78
CA LEU A 149 19.39 -9.24 -0.48
C LEU A 149 18.50 -9.60 -1.68
N ASP A 150 17.69 -10.65 -1.56
CA ASP A 150 16.64 -11.03 -2.52
C ASP A 150 15.34 -10.21 -2.36
N ALA A 151 15.24 -9.37 -1.32
CA ALA A 151 14.12 -8.47 -1.11
C ALA A 151 14.19 -7.24 -2.04
N ASP A 152 13.14 -6.42 -2.04
CA ASP A 152 13.10 -5.17 -2.81
C ASP A 152 13.42 -3.96 -1.93
N MET A 153 13.40 -4.13 -0.61
CA MET A 153 13.74 -3.13 0.40
C MET A 153 14.19 -3.85 1.68
N LEU A 154 15.17 -3.27 2.37
CA LEU A 154 15.61 -3.69 3.70
C LEU A 154 15.21 -2.65 4.74
N ILE A 155 14.82 -3.12 5.92
CA ILE A 155 14.56 -2.30 7.09
C ILE A 155 15.33 -2.91 8.26
N THR A 156 16.19 -2.12 8.89
CA THR A 156 16.73 -2.45 10.20
C THR A 156 16.00 -1.66 11.28
N SER A 157 15.83 -2.24 12.47
CA SER A 157 15.29 -1.52 13.64
C SER A 157 16.18 -1.76 14.85
N GLY A 158 16.65 -0.68 15.46
CA GLY A 158 17.73 -0.75 16.46
C GLY A 158 19.07 -0.34 15.85
N GLY A 159 20.13 -0.27 16.67
CA GLY A 159 21.51 -0.01 16.22
C GLY A 159 21.84 1.42 15.77
N VAL A 160 20.84 2.27 15.49
CA VAL A 160 21.01 3.70 15.17
C VAL A 160 20.74 4.55 16.42
N SER A 161 21.73 4.71 17.29
CA SER A 161 21.66 5.55 18.51
C SER A 161 22.85 6.51 18.66
N PHE A 162 22.80 7.39 19.66
CA PHE A 162 23.86 8.33 20.04
C PHE A 162 25.00 7.63 20.81
N GLY A 163 25.61 6.61 20.21
CA GLY A 163 26.75 5.89 20.78
C GLY A 163 27.82 5.58 19.73
N ASP A 164 29.04 5.33 20.18
CA ASP A 164 30.26 5.16 19.38
C ASP A 164 30.28 3.95 18.42
N TYR A 165 29.16 3.24 18.25
CA TYR A 165 29.03 2.05 17.41
C TYR A 165 27.71 2.08 16.62
N ASP A 166 27.60 2.93 15.60
CA ASP A 166 26.50 2.84 14.62
C ASP A 166 26.89 1.81 13.56
N ILE A 167 26.85 0.53 13.94
CA ILE A 167 27.30 -0.59 13.09
C ILE A 167 26.49 -0.64 11.78
N VAL A 168 25.22 -0.19 11.81
CA VAL A 168 24.38 -0.07 10.61
C VAL A 168 24.98 0.93 9.63
N ARG A 169 25.49 2.07 10.12
CA ARG A 169 26.21 3.05 9.30
C ARG A 169 27.46 2.44 8.69
N ASP A 170 28.28 1.75 9.47
CA ASP A 170 29.54 1.19 8.98
C ASP A 170 29.28 0.10 7.92
N VAL A 171 28.29 -0.76 8.15
CA VAL A 171 27.86 -1.76 7.15
C VAL A 171 27.33 -1.09 5.89
N LEU A 172 26.51 -0.04 6.00
CA LEU A 172 26.04 0.71 4.82
C LEU A 172 27.19 1.36 4.04
N ALA A 173 28.21 1.87 4.73
CA ALA A 173 29.38 2.47 4.10
C ALA A 173 30.27 1.43 3.39
N LYS A 174 30.33 0.19 3.89
CA LYS A 174 31.13 -0.90 3.34
C LYS A 174 30.42 -1.64 2.19
N GLU A 175 29.16 -2.00 2.40
CA GLU A 175 28.36 -2.83 1.48
C GLU A 175 27.59 -2.00 0.44
N GLY A 176 27.65 -0.67 0.54
CA GLY A 176 26.76 0.20 -0.23
C GLY A 176 27.11 1.69 -0.19
N GLU A 177 26.06 2.50 -0.15
CA GLU A 177 26.11 3.95 -0.10
C GLU A 177 25.17 4.46 1.00
N ILE A 178 25.65 5.39 1.82
CA ILE A 178 24.80 6.16 2.75
C ILE A 178 24.35 7.43 2.03
N VAL A 179 23.04 7.64 1.96
CA VAL A 179 22.46 8.85 1.37
C VAL A 179 22.24 9.92 2.44
N PHE A 180 21.62 9.54 3.56
CA PHE A 180 21.50 10.42 4.70
C PHE A 180 21.46 9.66 6.02
N TRP A 181 21.84 10.37 7.08
CA TRP A 181 21.86 9.87 8.43
C TRP A 181 21.36 10.99 9.34
N ARG A 182 20.19 10.77 9.92
CA ARG A 182 19.37 11.71 10.71
C ARG A 182 18.43 12.59 9.89
N VAL A 183 17.34 12.92 10.54
CA VAL A 183 16.30 13.82 10.06
C VAL A 183 15.87 14.79 11.17
N ARG A 184 15.49 16.01 10.80
CA ARG A 184 15.11 17.07 11.75
C ARG A 184 13.65 16.92 12.21
N GLN A 185 13.37 15.84 12.94
CA GLN A 185 12.03 15.53 13.47
C GLN A 185 12.03 15.04 14.92
N LYS A 186 10.83 14.95 15.51
CA LYS A 186 10.58 14.38 16.83
C LYS A 186 9.23 13.65 16.86
N PRO A 187 9.17 12.39 17.33
CA PRO A 187 10.30 11.49 17.62
C PRO A 187 10.95 10.94 16.33
N GLY A 188 11.98 10.09 16.45
CA GLY A 188 12.65 9.47 15.30
C GLY A 188 13.71 10.31 14.59
N ARG A 189 14.50 11.09 15.34
CA ARG A 189 15.66 11.82 14.80
C ARG A 189 16.70 10.89 14.16
N PRO A 190 17.11 9.77 14.79
CA PRO A 190 17.95 8.78 14.13
C PRO A 190 17.15 8.09 13.01
N LEU A 191 17.70 8.15 11.80
CA LEU A 191 17.21 7.44 10.63
C LEU A 191 18.37 7.35 9.65
N ALA A 192 18.80 6.14 9.32
CA ALA A 192 19.73 5.92 8.23
C ALA A 192 18.94 5.58 6.96
N PHE A 193 19.37 6.12 5.83
CA PHE A 193 18.92 5.69 4.52
C PHE A 193 20.12 5.53 3.60
N GLY A 194 20.14 4.40 2.91
CA GLY A 194 21.20 4.06 1.98
C GLY A 194 20.76 3.04 0.95
N MET A 195 21.70 2.69 0.09
CA MET A 195 21.53 1.69 -0.94
C MET A 195 22.55 0.59 -0.69
N ILE A 196 22.14 -0.67 -0.55
CA ILE A 196 23.06 -1.81 -0.41
C ILE A 196 23.15 -2.56 -1.74
N LYS A 197 24.36 -3.02 -2.09
CA LYS A 197 24.58 -3.83 -3.29
C LYS A 197 23.88 -5.18 -3.12
N ALA A 198 23.16 -5.60 -4.14
CA ALA A 198 22.46 -6.88 -4.18
C ALA A 198 22.61 -7.53 -5.55
N LEU A 199 22.62 -8.85 -5.60
CA LEU A 199 22.46 -9.57 -6.85
C LEU A 199 21.01 -9.40 -7.32
N GLY A 200 20.82 -8.68 -8.42
CA GLY A 200 19.53 -8.49 -9.05
C GLY A 200 18.94 -9.82 -9.50
N LYS A 201 17.61 -9.93 -9.40
CA LYS A 201 16.82 -11.14 -9.77
C LYS A 201 16.99 -11.60 -11.23
N ALA A 202 17.64 -10.79 -12.07
CA ALA A 202 17.96 -11.08 -13.47
C ALA A 202 19.47 -11.32 -13.72
N GLY A 203 20.26 -11.58 -12.67
CA GLY A 203 21.70 -11.89 -12.78
C GLY A 203 22.63 -10.68 -12.95
N GLY A 204 22.14 -9.45 -12.81
CA GLY A 204 22.94 -8.23 -12.80
C GLY A 204 23.20 -7.70 -11.38
N VAL A 205 24.19 -6.83 -11.18
CA VAL A 205 24.37 -6.10 -9.92
C VAL A 205 23.30 -5.02 -9.82
N GLY A 206 22.49 -5.05 -8.77
CA GLY A 206 21.49 -4.04 -8.44
C GLY A 206 21.76 -3.43 -7.07
N ASN A 207 20.99 -2.39 -6.74
CA ASN A 207 20.99 -1.81 -5.41
C ASN A 207 19.58 -1.89 -4.83
N ILE A 208 19.45 -2.23 -3.55
CA ILE A 208 18.18 -2.18 -2.83
C ILE A 208 18.25 -1.14 -1.71
N PRO A 209 17.18 -0.36 -1.49
CA PRO A 209 17.16 0.63 -0.42
C PRO A 209 17.13 -0.03 0.95
N LEU A 210 17.91 0.51 1.88
CA LEU A 210 17.94 0.12 3.27
C LEU A 210 17.56 1.31 4.16
N PHE A 211 16.57 1.10 5.03
CA PHE A 211 16.16 2.06 6.05
C PHE A 211 16.57 1.57 7.44
N GLY A 212 17.46 2.30 8.11
CA GLY A 212 17.79 2.07 9.51
C GLY A 212 16.90 2.90 10.41
N LEU A 213 15.83 2.29 10.94
CA LEU A 213 14.85 2.96 11.81
C LEU A 213 15.36 3.04 13.25
N ALA A 214 14.95 4.08 13.97
CA ALA A 214 15.25 4.23 15.38
C ALA A 214 14.82 3.00 16.21
N GLY A 215 15.59 2.66 17.25
CA GLY A 215 15.27 1.54 18.15
C GLY A 215 14.03 1.76 19.03
N ASN A 216 13.69 3.02 19.34
CA ASN A 216 12.47 3.32 20.10
C ASN A 216 11.21 2.97 19.28
N PRO A 217 10.24 2.20 19.82
CA PRO A 217 9.12 1.68 19.03
C PRO A 217 8.25 2.73 18.34
N VAL A 218 7.93 3.83 19.03
CA VAL A 218 7.15 4.93 18.47
C VAL A 218 7.93 5.62 17.34
N SER A 219 9.23 5.84 17.58
CA SER A 219 10.13 6.43 16.59
C SER A 219 10.20 5.57 15.33
N ALA A 220 10.36 4.24 15.48
CA ALA A 220 10.42 3.29 14.38
C ALA A 220 9.16 3.37 13.49
N MET A 221 7.96 3.37 14.11
CA MET A 221 6.70 3.47 13.37
C MET A 221 6.58 4.81 12.63
N ILE A 222 7.00 5.93 13.23
CA ILE A 222 6.99 7.24 12.57
C ILE A 222 8.01 7.29 11.43
N ASN A 223 9.23 6.77 11.63
CA ASN A 223 10.22 6.63 10.56
C ASN A 223 9.67 5.79 9.39
N PHE A 224 8.99 4.68 9.68
CA PHE A 224 8.35 3.87 8.64
C PHE A 224 7.28 4.68 7.89
N GLU A 225 6.34 5.30 8.60
CA GLU A 225 5.20 6.02 8.03
C GLU A 225 5.61 7.19 7.12
N LEU A 226 6.70 7.88 7.48
CA LEU A 226 7.19 9.05 6.75
C LEU A 226 8.18 8.71 5.62
N PHE A 227 8.94 7.62 5.72
CA PHE A 227 10.05 7.35 4.79
C PHE A 227 9.91 5.99 4.07
N ALA A 228 9.80 4.89 4.81
CA ALA A 228 9.72 3.55 4.20
C ALA A 228 8.39 3.32 3.45
N ARG A 229 7.27 3.80 4.00
CA ARG A 229 5.94 3.71 3.38
C ARG A 229 5.87 4.38 2.00
N PRO A 230 6.23 5.67 1.81
CA PRO A 230 6.18 6.27 0.48
C PRO A 230 7.16 5.61 -0.51
N ALA A 231 8.32 5.11 -0.05
CA ALA A 231 9.21 4.33 -0.90
C ALA A 231 8.55 3.04 -1.40
N MET A 232 7.88 2.30 -0.50
CA MET A 232 7.12 1.09 -0.84
C MET A 232 5.94 1.38 -1.78
N LEU A 233 5.18 2.46 -1.53
CA LEU A 233 4.09 2.88 -2.42
C LEU A 233 4.61 3.24 -3.81
N LYS A 234 5.78 3.87 -3.91
CA LYS A 234 6.45 4.17 -5.18
C LYS A 234 6.85 2.87 -5.92
N MET A 235 7.39 1.88 -5.21
CA MET A 235 7.69 0.55 -5.80
C MET A 235 6.43 -0.14 -6.34
N MET A 236 5.28 0.08 -5.70
CA MET A 236 3.97 -0.40 -6.15
C MET A 236 3.35 0.44 -7.29
N GLY A 237 4.06 1.45 -7.79
CA GLY A 237 3.59 2.34 -8.86
C GLY A 237 2.44 3.26 -8.45
N LYS A 238 2.24 3.51 -7.15
CA LYS A 238 1.22 4.44 -6.67
C LYS A 238 1.64 5.88 -7.01
N LYS A 239 0.67 6.69 -7.46
CA LYS A 239 0.89 8.12 -7.76
C LYS A 239 0.82 8.99 -6.51
N SER A 240 -0.14 8.70 -5.62
CA SER A 240 -0.25 9.38 -4.34
C SER A 240 0.54 8.62 -3.27
N LEU A 241 1.57 9.28 -2.72
CA LEU A 241 2.46 8.73 -1.70
C LEU A 241 2.19 9.31 -0.30
N THR A 242 1.54 10.48 -0.26
CA THR A 242 1.19 11.18 0.98
C THR A 242 -0.10 10.64 1.57
N LYS A 243 -0.27 10.76 2.89
CA LYS A 243 -1.59 10.55 3.49
C LYS A 243 -2.45 11.78 3.23
N PRO A 244 -3.79 11.62 3.14
CA PRO A 244 -4.70 12.74 3.31
C PRO A 244 -4.38 13.48 4.61
N THR A 245 -4.45 14.81 4.57
CA THR A 245 -4.25 15.68 5.72
C THR A 245 -5.50 16.52 5.91
N VAL A 246 -5.83 16.82 7.17
CA VAL A 246 -6.90 17.73 7.54
C VAL A 246 -6.33 18.77 8.49
N GLU A 247 -6.84 19.99 8.42
CA GLU A 247 -6.61 21.00 9.44
C GLU A 247 -7.60 20.78 10.58
N ALA A 248 -7.11 20.90 11.82
CA ALA A 248 -7.91 20.68 13.02
C ALA A 248 -7.50 21.68 14.10
N VAL A 249 -8.44 22.00 14.99
CA VAL A 249 -8.16 22.80 16.19
C VAL A 249 -7.59 21.88 17.25
N MET A 250 -6.48 22.31 17.84
CA MET A 250 -5.80 21.58 18.91
C MET A 250 -6.46 21.89 20.25
N GLU A 251 -6.89 20.85 20.98
CA GLU A 251 -7.52 21.00 22.31
C GLU A 251 -6.47 21.02 23.44
N ASP A 252 -5.40 20.24 23.28
CA ASP A 252 -4.29 20.13 24.23
C ASP A 252 -3.03 20.77 23.68
N ALA A 253 -2.33 21.58 24.49
CA ALA A 253 -1.09 22.22 24.07
C ALA A 253 0.01 21.20 23.73
N ILE A 254 0.70 21.39 22.60
CA ILE A 254 1.92 20.65 22.25
C ILE A 254 3.11 21.61 22.32
N GLU A 255 3.95 21.42 23.32
CA GLU A 255 5.18 22.22 23.45
C GLU A 255 6.29 21.73 22.52
N ASN A 256 6.82 22.66 21.72
CA ASN A 256 7.97 22.41 20.86
C ASN A 256 9.21 23.19 21.30
N THR A 257 9.91 22.65 22.29
CA THR A 257 11.04 23.33 22.95
C THR A 257 12.37 23.29 22.18
N ASP A 258 12.47 22.49 21.12
CA ASP A 258 13.73 22.27 20.38
C ASP A 258 13.64 22.59 18.88
N GLY A 259 12.50 23.12 18.44
CA GLY A 259 12.25 23.61 17.09
C GLY A 259 12.22 22.54 15.99
N ARG A 260 12.36 21.25 16.31
CA ARG A 260 12.22 20.15 15.33
C ARG A 260 10.77 20.00 14.92
N ARG A 261 10.51 19.41 13.74
CA ARG A 261 9.14 19.09 13.35
C ARG A 261 8.60 17.98 14.27
N ILE A 262 7.54 18.28 15.00
CA ILE A 262 6.87 17.31 15.88
C ILE A 262 5.84 16.53 15.08
N PHE A 263 5.94 15.21 15.13
CA PHE A 263 4.92 14.27 14.68
C PHE A 263 4.23 13.71 15.92
N ALA A 264 3.36 14.53 16.52
CA ALA A 264 2.54 14.11 17.64
C ALA A 264 1.47 13.13 17.17
N ARG A 265 1.12 12.19 18.05
CA ARG A 265 -0.01 11.30 17.83
C ARG A 265 -1.23 12.00 18.42
N ALA A 266 -2.28 12.11 17.63
CA ALA A 266 -3.52 12.76 18.03
C ALA A 266 -4.71 11.90 17.60
N VAL A 267 -5.81 12.03 18.34
CA VAL A 267 -7.14 11.58 17.92
C VAL A 267 -7.85 12.81 17.38
N VAL A 268 -8.46 12.69 16.21
CA VAL A 268 -9.17 13.81 15.56
C VAL A 268 -10.63 13.40 15.41
N GLU A 269 -11.53 14.26 15.87
CA GLU A 269 -12.98 14.11 15.76
C GLU A 269 -13.55 15.30 14.97
N LYS A 270 -14.53 15.03 14.10
CA LYS A 270 -15.30 16.10 13.45
C LYS A 270 -16.45 16.51 14.37
N ARG A 271 -16.47 17.78 14.77
CA ARG A 271 -17.60 18.39 15.50
C ARG A 271 -18.24 19.44 14.61
N GLY A 272 -19.56 19.37 14.42
CA GLY A 272 -20.41 20.35 13.73
C GLY A 272 -19.89 20.80 12.37
#